data_AF-A0A261BRN8-F1
#
_entry.id   AF-A0A261BRN8-F1
#
_cell.length_a   1.000
_cell.length_b   1.000
_cell.length_c   1.000
_cell.angle_alpha   90.00
_cell.angle_beta   90.00
_cell.angle_gamma   90.00
#
_symmetry.space_group_name_H-M   'P 1'
#
loop_
_entity.id
_entity.type
_entity.pdbx_description
1 polymer ?
#
loop_
_entity_poly.entity_id
_entity_poly.type
_entity_poly.pdbx_seq_one_letter_code
_entity_poly.pdbx_strand_id
1 'polypeptide(L)'
;MVVLIVIEFSLFIGLIHRNMKISSREMTLSENTIMLQKKFMKALYAQVIVFLINFQGAFLYLVYFVIFGIYSLVANNLVFIVGSTHGINSTLVMLFAHKPYRAECEKIIKSGRDFFKIPSRTVEIRTQPARVSSIVVSS
;
A
#
# COMPACT_ATOMS: atom_id res chain seq x y z
N MET A 1 -6.92 34.36 -0.13
CA MET A 1 -7.10 32.90 -0.33
C MET A 1 -5.89 32.27 -1.00
N VAL A 2 -5.60 32.54 -2.27
CA VAL A 2 -4.45 31.93 -2.98
C VAL A 2 -3.10 32.18 -2.29
N VAL A 3 -2.85 33.41 -1.81
CA VAL A 3 -1.60 33.74 -1.11
C VAL A 3 -1.43 32.95 0.20
N LEU A 4 -2.50 32.78 0.98
CA LEU A 4 -2.47 31.99 2.22
C LEU A 4 -2.17 30.52 1.94
N ILE A 5 -2.79 29.98 0.88
CA ILE A 5 -2.56 28.62 0.41
C ILE A 5 -1.07 28.42 0.08
N VAL A 6 -0.49 29.30 -0.73
CA VAL A 6 0.93 29.22 -1.12
C VAL A 6 1.86 29.29 0.10
N ILE A 7 1.53 30.13 1.09
CA ILE A 7 2.30 30.26 2.33
C ILE A 7 2.21 28.96 3.15
N GLU A 8 1.02 28.41 3.38
CA GLU A 8 0.84 27.18 4.15
C GLU A 8 1.57 25.99 3.52
N PHE A 9 1.49 25.85 2.19
CA PHE A 9 2.22 24.80 1.47
C PHE A 9 3.74 24.94 1.61
N SER A 10 4.25 26.16 1.49
CA SER A 10 5.69 26.43 1.64
C SER A 10 6.17 26.11 3.05
N LEU A 11 5.38 26.45 4.07
CA LEU A 11 5.65 26.11 5.46
C LEU A 11 5.63 24.60 5.68
N PHE A 12 4.64 23.89 5.15
CA PHE A 12 4.50 22.44 5.32
C PHE A 12 5.69 21.69 4.71
N ILE A 13 6.09 22.07 3.48
CA ILE A 13 7.26 21.50 2.80
C ILE A 13 8.54 21.78 3.60
N GLY A 14 8.70 23.02 4.09
CA GLY A 14 9.86 23.42 4.90
C GLY A 14 9.95 22.68 6.24
N LEU A 15 8.82 22.50 6.92
CA LEU A 15 8.70 21.73 8.18
C LEU A 15 9.07 20.26 7.97
N ILE A 16 8.55 19.63 6.92
CA ILE A 16 8.89 18.24 6.58
C ILE A 16 10.38 18.11 6.28
N HIS A 17 10.95 19.02 5.48
CA HIS A 17 12.37 19.02 5.17
C HIS A 17 13.25 19.14 6.42
N ARG A 18 12.90 20.08 7.32
CA ARG A 18 13.62 20.29 8.58
C ARG A 18 13.50 19.07 9.50
N ASN A 19 12.29 18.58 9.73
CA ASN A 19 12.04 17.43 10.58
C ASN A 19 12.80 16.18 10.10
N MET A 20 12.84 15.97 8.78
CA MET A 20 13.57 14.85 8.18
C MET A 20 15.09 14.99 8.33
N LYS A 21 15.62 16.21 8.15
CA LYS A 21 17.05 16.48 8.33
C LYS A 21 17.48 16.24 9.77
N ILE A 22 16.64 16.61 10.73
CA ILE A 22 16.88 16.38 12.17
C ILE A 22 16.77 14.88 12.48
N SER A 23 15.70 14.22 12.06
CA SER A 23 15.48 12.78 12.29
C SER A 23 16.59 11.91 11.70
N SER A 24 17.13 12.26 10.52
CA SER A 24 18.26 11.54 9.93
C SER A 24 19.59 11.76 10.67
N ARG A 25 19.70 12.76 11.54
CA ARG A 25 20.90 13.14 12.28
C ARG A 25 20.90 12.58 13.71
N GLU A 26 19.72 12.39 14.29
CA GLU A 26 19.49 11.92 15.66
C GLU A 26 19.44 10.39 15.81
N MET A 27 19.51 9.63 14.71
CA MET A 27 19.46 8.16 14.77
C MET A 27 20.76 7.58 15.35
N THR A 28 20.75 7.28 16.64
CA THR A 28 21.79 6.60 17.43
C THR A 28 21.64 5.07 17.38
N LEU A 29 21.60 4.50 16.17
CA LEU A 29 21.46 3.05 15.96
C LEU A 29 22.67 2.43 15.23
N SER A 30 22.76 1.09 15.21
CA SER A 30 23.79 0.41 14.42
C SER A 30 23.71 0.80 12.93
N GLU A 31 24.85 0.82 12.24
CA GLU A 31 24.95 1.30 10.86
C GLU A 31 23.95 0.63 9.90
N ASN A 32 23.69 -0.67 10.10
CA ASN A 32 22.72 -1.44 9.33
C ASN A 32 21.29 -0.92 9.50
N THR A 33 20.87 -0.62 10.73
CA THR A 33 19.51 -0.10 10.97
C THR A 33 19.38 1.35 10.51
N ILE A 34 20.44 2.16 10.63
CA ILE A 34 20.48 3.52 10.10
C ILE A 34 20.27 3.54 8.58
N MET A 35 20.95 2.66 7.86
CA MET A 35 20.78 2.55 6.41
C MET A 35 19.33 2.19 6.04
N LEU A 36 18.71 1.30 6.80
CA LEU A 36 17.33 0.86 6.59
C LEU A 36 16.34 2.02 6.83
N GLN A 37 16.48 2.70 7.97
CA GLN A 37 15.63 3.84 8.34
C GLN A 37 15.81 5.02 7.38
N LYS A 38 17.02 5.31 6.89
CA LYS A 38 17.24 6.34 5.85
C LYS A 38 16.53 6.01 4.53
N LYS A 39 16.57 4.74 4.10
CA LYS A 39 15.84 4.29 2.90
C LYS A 39 14.32 4.42 3.11
N PHE A 40 13.83 4.06 4.29
CA PHE A 40 12.44 4.23 4.67
C PHE A 40 12.02 5.71 4.60
N MET A 41 12.80 6.59 5.21
CA MET A 41 12.54 8.03 5.24
C MET A 41 12.57 8.67 3.86
N LYS A 42 13.49 8.26 2.97
CA LYS A 42 13.54 8.74 1.58
C LYS A 42 12.29 8.35 0.79
N ALA A 43 11.79 7.14 1.00
CA ALA A 43 10.59 6.65 0.33
C ALA A 43 9.31 7.31 0.88
N LEU A 44 9.22 7.49 2.20
CA LEU A 44 8.16 8.29 2.82
C LEU A 44 8.12 9.72 2.26
N TYR A 45 9.29 10.33 2.06
CA TYR A 45 9.39 11.65 1.45
C TYR A 45 8.89 11.67 -0.01
N ALA A 46 9.27 10.68 -0.83
CA ALA A 46 8.74 10.54 -2.19
C ALA A 46 7.21 10.34 -2.19
N GLN A 47 6.69 9.55 -1.26
CA GLN A 47 5.25 9.33 -1.07
C GLN A 47 4.50 10.62 -0.73
N VAL A 48 5.05 11.44 0.17
CA VAL A 48 4.46 12.73 0.54
C VAL A 48 4.52 13.74 -0.62
N ILE A 49 5.59 13.78 -1.41
CA ILE A 49 5.63 14.62 -2.61
C ILE A 49 4.57 14.20 -3.63
N VAL A 50 4.45 12.90 -3.89
CA VAL A 50 3.44 12.38 -4.83
C VAL A 50 2.03 12.71 -4.35
N PHE A 51 1.76 12.59 -3.04
CA PHE A 51 0.50 13.02 -2.42
C PHE A 51 0.26 14.51 -2.67
N LEU A 52 1.26 15.36 -2.37
CA LEU A 52 1.13 16.80 -2.52
C LEU A 52 0.84 17.20 -3.97
N ILE A 53 1.48 16.57 -4.95
CA ILE A 53 1.23 16.84 -6.37
C ILE A 53 -0.18 16.41 -6.78
N ASN A 54 -0.63 15.21 -6.38
CA ASN A 54 -1.96 14.71 -6.71
C ASN A 54 -3.07 15.56 -6.08
N PHE A 55 -2.89 15.93 -4.81
CA PHE A 55 -3.83 16.78 -4.09
C PHE A 55 -3.86 18.20 -4.67
N GLN A 56 -2.70 18.76 -5.01
CA GLN A 56 -2.57 20.10 -5.57
C GLN A 56 -3.25 20.22 -6.94
N GLY A 57 -3.12 19.20 -7.81
CA GLY A 57 -3.76 19.22 -9.12
C GLY A 57 -5.29 19.27 -9.03
N ALA A 58 -5.88 18.43 -8.19
CA ALA A 58 -7.31 18.41 -7.91
C ALA A 58 -7.81 19.73 -7.29
N PHE A 59 -7.04 20.30 -6.37
CA PHE A 59 -7.40 21.52 -5.66
C PHE A 59 -7.28 22.78 -6.53
N LEU A 60 -6.21 22.90 -7.33
CA LEU A 60 -6.03 23.99 -8.29
C LEU A 60 -7.14 24.01 -9.35
N TYR A 61 -7.54 22.83 -9.81
CA TYR A 61 -8.71 22.68 -10.68
C TYR A 61 -9.95 23.28 -10.00
N LEU A 62 -10.28 22.88 -8.77
CA LEU A 62 -11.45 23.43 -8.06
C LEU A 62 -11.41 24.95 -7.92
N VAL A 63 -10.26 25.53 -7.56
CA VAL A 63 -10.10 26.99 -7.44
C VAL A 63 -10.26 27.69 -8.78
N TYR A 64 -9.68 27.14 -9.86
CA TYR A 64 -9.84 27.68 -11.21
C TYR A 64 -11.32 27.72 -11.61
N PHE A 65 -12.06 26.65 -11.36
CA PHE A 65 -13.49 26.58 -11.68
C PHE A 65 -14.35 27.57 -10.88
N VAL A 66 -14.05 27.77 -9.60
CA VAL A 66 -14.76 28.76 -8.76
C VAL A 66 -14.53 30.19 -9.26
N ILE A 67 -13.33 30.50 -9.75
CA ILE A 67 -12.99 31.85 -10.24
C ILE A 67 -13.63 32.12 -11.61
N PHE A 68 -13.63 31.15 -12.53
CA PHE A 68 -14.11 31.34 -13.89
C PHE A 68 -15.59 30.97 -14.10
N GLY A 69 -16.24 30.30 -13.15
CA GLY A 69 -17.67 29.98 -13.17
C GLY A 69 -18.10 28.91 -14.19
N ILE A 70 -17.15 28.19 -14.81
CA ILE A 70 -17.42 27.25 -15.91
C ILE A 70 -17.74 25.85 -15.37
N TYR A 71 -18.96 25.55 -14.96
CA TYR A 71 -19.24 24.21 -14.41
C TYR A 71 -19.21 23.10 -15.47
N SER A 72 -18.19 22.24 -15.46
CA SER A 72 -18.19 20.99 -16.24
C SER A 72 -18.43 19.79 -15.33
N LEU A 73 -19.56 19.11 -15.54
CA LEU A 73 -19.95 17.95 -14.74
C LEU A 73 -18.91 16.81 -14.81
N VAL A 74 -18.38 16.58 -16.01
CA VAL A 74 -17.39 15.52 -16.28
C VAL A 74 -16.13 15.73 -15.46
N ALA A 75 -15.56 16.93 -15.48
CA ALA A 75 -14.27 17.14 -14.84
C ALA A 75 -14.39 17.44 -13.32
N ASN A 76 -15.56 17.85 -12.82
CA ASN A 76 -15.86 17.74 -11.38
C ASN A 76 -15.87 16.28 -10.90
N ASN A 77 -16.55 15.38 -11.61
CA ASN A 77 -16.56 13.96 -11.26
C ASN A 77 -15.15 13.35 -11.32
N LEU A 78 -14.34 13.76 -12.31
CA LEU A 78 -12.95 13.33 -12.42
C LEU A 78 -12.12 13.76 -11.20
N VAL A 79 -12.28 15.01 -10.74
CA VAL A 79 -11.58 15.50 -9.54
C VAL A 79 -11.97 14.73 -8.29
N PHE A 80 -13.25 14.39 -8.12
CA PHE A 80 -13.68 13.54 -7.01
C PHE A 80 -13.04 12.14 -7.08
N ILE A 81 -13.01 11.51 -8.26
CA ILE A 81 -12.38 10.19 -8.45
C ILE A 81 -10.88 10.25 -8.13
N VAL A 82 -10.17 11.30 -8.60
CA VAL A 82 -8.74 11.50 -8.33
C VAL A 82 -8.50 11.73 -6.83
N GLY A 83 -9.32 12.56 -6.19
CA GLY A 83 -9.26 12.80 -4.74
C GLY A 83 -9.50 11.54 -3.91
N SER A 84 -10.50 10.73 -4.29
CA SER A 84 -10.81 9.46 -3.64
C SER A 84 -9.72 8.40 -3.85
N THR A 85 -9.08 8.38 -5.01
CA THR A 85 -8.02 7.41 -5.35
C THR A 85 -6.67 7.77 -4.74
N HIS A 86 -6.47 9.01 -4.29
CA HIS A 86 -5.18 9.48 -3.82
C HIS A 86 -4.62 8.62 -2.65
N GLY A 87 -5.48 8.06 -1.79
CA GLY A 87 -5.08 7.22 -0.66
C GLY A 87 -4.40 5.93 -1.13
N ILE A 88 -4.89 5.34 -2.22
CA ILE A 88 -4.32 4.14 -2.84
C ILE A 88 -2.92 4.46 -3.38
N ASN A 89 -2.72 5.62 -4.03
CA ASN A 89 -1.42 6.04 -4.55
C ASN A 89 -0.37 6.16 -3.43
N SER A 90 -0.76 6.66 -2.27
CA SER A 90 0.12 6.76 -1.09
C SER A 90 0.61 5.37 -0.65
N THR A 91 -0.33 4.42 -0.51
CA THR A 91 0.00 3.03 -0.15
C THR A 91 0.82 2.32 -1.24
N LEU A 92 0.56 2.61 -2.52
CA LEU A 92 1.26 1.99 -3.64
C LEU A 92 2.73 2.41 -3.70
N VAL A 93 3.03 3.69 -3.45
CA VAL A 93 4.41 4.18 -3.35
C VAL A 93 5.14 3.53 -2.19
N MET A 94 4.49 3.40 -1.03
CA MET A 94 5.03 2.68 0.13
C MET A 94 5.36 1.21 -0.21
N LEU A 95 4.44 0.52 -0.89
CA LEU A 95 4.59 -0.87 -1.29
C LEU A 95 5.75 -1.05 -2.27
N PHE A 96 5.86 -0.16 -3.27
CA PHE A 96 6.82 -0.31 -4.35
C PHE A 96 8.22 0.18 -3.99
N ALA A 97 8.36 1.18 -3.13
CA ALA A 97 9.66 1.75 -2.78
C ALA A 97 10.41 0.93 -1.70
N HIS A 98 9.74 0.00 -1.00
CA HIS A 98 10.33 -0.74 0.12
C HIS A 98 10.50 -2.23 -0.19
N LYS A 99 11.75 -2.66 -0.45
CA LYS A 99 12.13 -4.07 -0.65
C LYS A 99 11.63 -5.05 0.43
N PRO A 100 11.70 -4.77 1.76
CA PRO A 100 11.19 -5.71 2.76
C PRO A 100 9.66 -5.85 2.70
N TYR A 101 8.93 -4.78 2.36
CA TYR A 101 7.48 -4.81 2.20
C TYR A 101 7.06 -5.63 0.98
N ARG A 102 7.77 -5.48 -0.15
CA ARG A 102 7.53 -6.32 -1.34
C ARG A 102 7.68 -7.81 -1.04
N ALA A 103 8.72 -8.19 -0.29
CA ALA A 103 8.98 -9.60 0.04
C ALA A 103 7.86 -10.21 0.90
N GLU A 104 7.37 -9.47 1.89
CA GLU A 104 6.24 -9.94 2.71
C GLU A 104 4.92 -9.95 1.92
N CYS A 105 4.67 -8.95 1.08
CA CYS A 105 3.49 -8.95 0.21
C CYS A 105 3.51 -10.09 -0.80
N GLU A 106 4.67 -10.43 -1.37
CA GLU A 106 4.80 -11.60 -2.25
C GLU A 106 4.49 -12.91 -1.52
N LYS A 107 4.93 -13.06 -0.27
CA LYS A 107 4.57 -14.22 0.58
C LYS A 107 3.06 -14.27 0.84
N ILE A 108 2.44 -13.14 1.19
CA ILE A 108 1.00 -13.04 1.44
C ILE A 108 0.20 -13.37 0.17
N ILE A 109 0.61 -12.84 -0.98
CA ILE A 109 -0.04 -13.10 -2.28
C ILE A 109 0.08 -14.58 -2.68
N LYS A 110 1.24 -15.21 -2.45
CA LYS A 110 1.42 -16.65 -2.68
C LYS A 110 0.53 -17.46 -1.74
N SER A 111 0.55 -17.16 -0.45
CA SER A 111 -0.29 -17.81 0.56
C SER A 111 -1.79 -17.67 0.27
N GLY A 112 -2.26 -16.49 -0.14
CA GLY A 112 -3.65 -16.27 -0.52
C GLY A 112 -4.04 -17.00 -1.82
N ARG A 113 -3.11 -17.08 -2.79
CA ARG A 113 -3.30 -17.86 -4.02
C ARG A 113 -3.40 -19.36 -3.73
N ASP A 114 -2.59 -19.85 -2.80
CA ASP A 114 -2.59 -21.25 -2.38
C ASP A 114 -3.85 -21.59 -1.54
N PHE A 115 -4.30 -20.67 -0.69
CA PHE A 115 -5.57 -20.77 0.04
C PHE A 115 -6.78 -20.80 -0.90
N PHE A 116 -6.79 -19.95 -1.94
CA PHE A 116 -7.86 -19.93 -2.93
C PHE A 116 -7.78 -21.11 -3.92
N LYS A 117 -6.64 -21.80 -3.99
CA LYS A 117 -6.39 -22.99 -4.81
C LYS A 117 -6.74 -24.31 -4.11
N ILE A 118 -7.45 -24.31 -2.99
CA ILE A 118 -7.91 -25.55 -2.33
C ILE A 118 -9.24 -26.02 -2.95
N PRO A 119 -9.28 -27.08 -3.80
CA PRO A 119 -10.47 -27.88 -4.02
C PRO A 119 -10.49 -29.13 -3.11
N SER A 120 -11.68 -29.36 -2.56
CA SER A 120 -12.29 -30.59 -2.01
C SER A 120 -11.50 -31.51 -1.07
N ARG A 121 -12.04 -31.63 0.16
CA ARG A 121 -11.75 -32.66 1.16
C ARG A 121 -11.59 -34.05 0.52
N THR A 122 -10.42 -34.65 0.66
CA THR A 122 -10.29 -36.10 0.53
C THR A 122 -10.99 -36.73 1.72
N VAL A 123 -12.19 -37.29 1.48
CA VAL A 123 -12.84 -38.19 2.44
C VAL A 123 -11.95 -39.42 2.56
N GLU A 124 -11.34 -39.60 3.72
CA GLU A 124 -10.54 -40.77 4.04
C GLU A 124 -11.48 -41.99 4.13
N ILE A 125 -11.57 -42.78 3.05
CA ILE A 125 -12.29 -44.05 3.08
C ILE A 125 -11.45 -45.03 3.90
N ARG A 126 -11.84 -45.20 5.17
CA ARG A 126 -11.29 -46.20 6.08
C ARG A 126 -11.46 -47.60 5.49
N THR A 127 -10.37 -48.19 5.03
CA THR A 127 -10.29 -49.58 4.59
C THR A 127 -10.56 -50.50 5.79
N GLN A 128 -11.64 -51.30 5.74
CA GLN A 128 -11.77 -52.49 6.58
C GLN A 128 -11.30 -53.72 5.77
N PRO A 129 -10.37 -54.53 6.28
CA PRO A 129 -10.00 -55.79 5.64
C PRO A 129 -11.09 -56.84 5.88
N ALA A 130 -11.58 -57.45 4.80
CA ALA A 130 -12.54 -58.55 4.84
C ALA A 130 -11.90 -59.79 5.51
N ARG A 131 -12.57 -60.29 6.55
CA ARG A 131 -12.25 -61.53 7.24
C ARG A 131 -12.63 -62.71 6.33
N VAL A 132 -11.66 -63.27 5.60
CA VAL A 132 -11.84 -64.54 4.89
C VAL A 132 -11.52 -65.68 5.86
N SER A 133 -12.56 -66.34 6.36
CA SER A 133 -12.45 -67.57 7.15
C SER A 133 -12.05 -68.74 6.24
N SER A 134 -10.84 -69.27 6.40
CA SER A 134 -10.45 -70.57 5.84
C SER A 134 -10.95 -71.68 6.77
N ILE A 135 -12.12 -72.25 6.46
CA ILE A 135 -12.54 -73.55 6.98
C ILE A 135 -11.86 -74.61 6.10
N VAL A 136 -10.76 -75.18 6.59
CA VAL A 136 -10.22 -76.45 6.10
C VAL A 136 -10.96 -77.54 6.87
N VAL A 137 -11.93 -78.20 6.23
CA VAL A 137 -12.48 -79.48 6.71
C VAL A 137 -11.80 -80.59 5.93
N SER A 138 -11.02 -81.35 6.67
CA SER A 138 -10.53 -82.68 6.32
C SER A 138 -11.71 -83.65 6.37
N SER A 139 -12.00 -84.35 5.26
CA SER A 139 -12.39 -85.77 5.17
C SER A 139 -12.65 -86.14 3.71
#